data_AF-A0A817MFK3-F1
#
_entry.id   AF-A0A817MFK3-F1
#
_cell.length_a   1.000
_cell.length_b   1.000
_cell.length_c   1.000
_cell.angle_alpha   90.00
_cell.angle_beta   90.00
_cell.angle_gamma   90.00
#
_symmetry.space_group_name_H-M   'P 1'
#
loop_
_entity.id
_entity.type
_entity.pdbx_description
1 polymer ?
#
loop_
_entity_poly.entity_id
_entity_poly.type
_entity_poly.pdbx_seq_one_letter_code
_entity_poly.pdbx_strand_id
1 'polypeptide(L)'
;MEKENFRFYIKVRTALNIRPTIIHDELRTVFGDEAPSFSTVARWSQWFREGREEIKDEARPGRPITETTSENIEQVRSIIDNDPHVTVEELQAETNLSHGTIQRIISDHLNLRKITARYIPKHLTNSQRAERVRICKENLAKFESGAWRLCDVVTGDESWFDHTRIGRKSSNSAWVARGDPPPTVLSKYINLLLLIVPATSPIINYEISQDSAITDISIPTHLISDHDNSRAEYSNQQNKQILSDVVRSTIQRIPRGDVQKYLHTALGKSFDILLMGSPRVGKSTLINAILKKDIAKTSAGRNACTSKIACYEYKEIYTSSIDDTSPTTSTCSIRIWDAPGIEDWTKLDVAKHIETLVKNKNPICLIYCESPGSYANGEHIKVIIDQCNKLKVFIALVVTNMYASDEADDILENFKSLLAYHSIQTKASGDVFYYGTIGLCTLVNSVEYEAQGVIMKPAGIDEFMLGIMNSLSEEKLLQWCFSLMDNGPFWVRTQGRIWKTLHYLKSWFGY
;
A
#
# COMPACT_ATOMS: atom_id res chain seq x y z
N MET A 1 58.05 14.17 -30.19
CA MET A 1 58.73 13.30 -29.21
C MET A 1 58.60 13.90 -27.80
N GLU A 2 58.44 13.11 -26.73
CA GLU A 2 58.37 13.67 -25.36
C GLU A 2 59.70 14.31 -24.95
N LYS A 3 59.64 15.46 -24.28
CA LYS A 3 60.82 16.24 -23.85
C LYS A 3 61.79 15.41 -22.98
N GLU A 4 61.28 14.40 -22.30
CA GLU A 4 62.04 13.45 -21.49
C GLU A 4 63.01 12.61 -22.32
N ASN A 5 62.64 12.24 -23.56
CA ASN A 5 63.50 11.42 -24.44
C ASN A 5 64.75 12.17 -24.89
N PHE A 6 64.60 13.45 -25.24
CA PHE A 6 65.76 14.29 -25.57
C PHE A 6 66.70 14.44 -24.37
N ARG A 7 66.14 14.64 -23.18
CA ARG A 7 66.93 14.77 -21.94
C ARG A 7 67.61 13.45 -21.55
N PHE A 8 66.95 12.32 -21.74
CA PHE A 8 67.56 10.99 -21.56
C PHE A 8 68.74 10.79 -22.51
N TYR A 9 68.57 11.13 -23.79
CA TYR A 9 69.65 11.06 -24.78
C TYR A 9 70.84 11.96 -24.39
N ILE A 10 70.56 13.20 -23.98
CA ILE A 10 71.59 14.14 -23.50
C ILE A 10 72.30 13.56 -22.27
N LYS A 11 71.59 12.93 -21.33
CA LYS A 11 72.17 12.29 -20.13
C LYS A 11 73.16 11.20 -20.52
N VAL A 12 72.75 10.27 -21.38
CA VAL A 12 73.60 9.15 -21.83
C VAL A 12 74.84 9.67 -22.57
N ARG A 13 74.69 10.62 -23.49
CA ARG A 13 75.83 11.18 -24.24
C ARG A 13 76.77 12.01 -23.37
N THR A 14 76.24 12.70 -22.37
CA THR A 14 77.05 13.45 -21.39
C THR A 14 77.87 12.49 -20.52
N ALA A 15 77.29 11.36 -20.10
CA ALA A 15 78.01 10.32 -19.35
C ALA A 15 79.16 9.69 -20.17
N LEU A 16 79.03 9.66 -21.50
CA LEU A 16 80.09 9.25 -22.42
C LEU A 16 81.13 10.37 -22.71
N ASN A 17 81.10 11.48 -21.98
CA ASN A 17 81.97 12.65 -22.17
C ASN A 17 81.91 13.28 -23.58
N ILE A 18 80.76 13.14 -24.26
CA ILE A 18 80.56 13.80 -25.56
C ILE A 18 80.26 15.28 -25.33
N ARG A 19 80.88 16.15 -26.13
CA ARG A 19 80.70 17.61 -26.02
C ARG A 19 79.26 18.00 -26.39
N PRO A 20 78.63 18.97 -25.68
CA PRO A 20 77.25 19.40 -25.97
C PRO A 20 77.00 19.88 -27.40
N THR A 21 78.03 20.38 -28.08
CA THR A 21 77.96 20.75 -29.51
C THR A 21 77.67 19.55 -30.39
N ILE A 22 78.40 18.45 -30.18
CA ILE A 22 78.22 17.20 -30.92
C ILE A 22 76.85 16.60 -30.60
N ILE A 23 76.43 16.62 -29.33
CA ILE A 23 75.10 16.12 -28.92
C ILE A 23 73.99 16.90 -29.62
N HIS A 24 74.11 18.22 -29.68
CA HIS A 24 73.13 19.06 -30.40
C HIS A 24 73.14 18.78 -31.90
N ASP A 25 74.30 18.60 -32.51
CA ASP A 25 74.40 18.32 -33.95
C ASP A 25 73.83 16.93 -34.29
N GLU A 26 74.07 15.91 -33.46
CA GLU A 26 73.44 14.59 -33.58
C GLU A 26 71.91 14.69 -33.48
N LEU A 27 71.40 15.41 -32.46
CA LEU A 27 69.97 15.61 -32.27
C LEU A 27 69.35 16.40 -33.44
N ARG A 28 70.03 17.43 -33.93
CA ARG A 28 69.56 18.23 -35.08
C ARG A 28 69.61 17.46 -36.39
N THR A 29 70.60 16.58 -36.57
CA THR A 29 70.69 15.71 -37.75
C THR A 29 69.52 14.73 -37.82
N VAL A 30 69.11 14.17 -36.67
CA VAL A 30 68.03 13.18 -36.62
C VAL A 30 66.64 13.83 -36.57
N PHE A 31 66.49 14.96 -35.86
CA PHE A 31 65.17 15.53 -35.52
C PHE A 31 64.90 16.92 -36.13
N GLY A 32 65.83 17.51 -36.87
CA GLY A 32 65.65 18.79 -37.55
C GLY A 32 65.19 19.90 -36.61
N ASP A 33 64.08 20.56 -36.95
CA ASP A 33 63.52 21.68 -36.19
C ASP A 33 62.83 21.27 -34.88
N GLU A 34 62.54 19.97 -34.69
CA GLU A 34 62.01 19.45 -33.42
C GLU A 34 63.11 19.24 -32.36
N ALA A 35 64.39 19.37 -32.75
CA ALA A 35 65.51 19.22 -31.83
C ALA A 35 65.54 20.35 -30.78
N PRO A 36 65.91 20.06 -29.52
CA PRO A 36 66.09 21.08 -28.51
C PRO A 36 67.20 22.05 -28.92
N SER A 37 67.03 23.34 -28.58
CA SER A 37 68.05 24.36 -28.85
C SER A 37 69.38 23.99 -28.19
N PHE A 38 70.50 24.43 -28.80
CA PHE A 38 71.83 24.24 -28.24
C PHE A 38 71.93 24.67 -26.77
N SER A 39 71.32 25.81 -26.41
CA SER A 39 71.30 26.30 -25.01
C SER A 39 70.61 25.31 -24.05
N THR A 40 69.56 24.62 -24.52
CA THR A 40 68.88 23.58 -23.74
C THR A 40 69.79 22.36 -23.58
N VAL A 41 70.44 21.90 -24.66
CA VAL A 41 71.38 20.78 -24.64
C VAL A 41 72.56 21.06 -23.70
N ALA A 42 73.16 22.24 -23.81
CA ALA A 42 74.29 22.67 -22.98
C ALA A 42 73.92 22.74 -21.49
N ARG A 43 72.76 23.32 -21.16
CA ARG A 43 72.26 23.42 -19.78
C ARG A 43 72.00 22.05 -19.16
N TRP A 44 71.32 21.15 -19.88
CA TRP A 44 71.09 19.79 -19.39
C TRP A 44 72.39 19.00 -19.26
N SER A 45 73.32 19.12 -20.22
CA SER A 45 74.65 18.50 -20.13
C SER A 45 75.49 19.04 -18.97
N GLN A 46 75.28 20.29 -18.57
CA GLN A 46 75.90 20.85 -17.38
C GLN A 46 75.29 20.26 -16.11
N TRP A 47 73.95 20.25 -15.98
CA TRP A 47 73.27 19.65 -14.83
C TRP A 47 73.61 18.17 -14.62
N PHE A 48 73.73 17.39 -15.69
CA PHE A 48 74.15 15.99 -15.60
C PHE A 48 75.62 15.83 -15.17
N ARG A 49 76.51 16.74 -15.57
CA ARG A 49 77.91 16.76 -15.06
C ARG A 49 77.99 17.17 -13.59
N GLU A 50 77.09 18.03 -13.16
CA GLU A 50 76.97 18.48 -11.76
C GLU A 50 76.24 17.44 -10.87
N GLY A 51 75.89 16.27 -11.40
CA GLY A 51 75.37 15.13 -10.63
C GLY A 51 73.85 15.01 -10.55
N ARG A 52 73.08 15.80 -11.33
CA ARG A 52 71.62 15.61 -11.42
C ARG A 52 71.31 14.27 -12.08
N GLU A 53 70.45 13.45 -11.47
CA GLU A 53 70.03 12.18 -12.07
C GLU A 53 68.63 12.24 -12.72
N GLU A 54 67.79 13.15 -12.28
CA GLU A 54 66.40 13.25 -12.73
C GLU A 54 66.26 13.94 -14.09
N ILE A 55 65.49 13.31 -14.97
CA ILE A 55 65.18 13.80 -16.33
C ILE A 55 63.91 14.67 -16.35
N LYS A 56 63.04 14.49 -15.35
CA LYS A 56 61.79 15.24 -15.22
C LYS A 56 62.06 16.66 -14.74
N ASP A 57 61.14 17.57 -15.08
CA ASP A 57 61.17 18.91 -14.50
C ASP A 57 60.94 18.80 -13.00
N GLU A 58 61.74 19.54 -12.22
CA GLU A 58 61.50 19.68 -10.78
C GLU A 58 60.14 20.37 -10.57
N ALA A 59 59.51 20.06 -9.44
CA ALA A 59 58.29 20.73 -9.03
C ALA A 59 58.54 22.24 -9.03
N ARG A 60 57.85 22.97 -9.91
CA ARG A 60 57.97 24.43 -9.94
C ARG A 60 57.45 24.97 -8.62
N PRO A 61 58.20 25.80 -7.88
CA PRO A 61 57.62 26.52 -6.76
C PRO A 61 56.48 27.37 -7.31
N GLY A 62 55.25 27.04 -6.91
CA GLY A 62 54.07 27.81 -7.28
C GLY A 62 54.15 29.23 -6.74
N ARG A 63 53.14 30.04 -7.05
CA ARG A 63 52.98 31.35 -6.41
C ARG A 63 52.95 31.16 -4.89
N PRO A 64 53.75 31.88 -4.09
CA PRO A 64 53.69 31.77 -2.64
C PRO A 64 52.27 32.13 -2.17
N ILE A 65 51.63 31.20 -1.46
CA ILE A 65 50.33 31.41 -0.85
C ILE A 65 50.56 32.21 0.42
N THR A 66 50.70 33.52 0.30
CA THR A 66 51.10 34.42 1.41
C THR A 66 50.05 34.51 2.52
N GLU A 67 48.80 34.11 2.27
CA GLU A 67 47.71 34.25 3.23
C GLU A 67 47.41 32.95 4.02
N THR A 68 48.03 31.82 3.67
CA THR A 68 47.81 30.52 4.33
C THR A 68 49.02 30.14 5.20
N THR A 69 49.44 31.07 6.07
CA THR A 69 50.49 30.82 7.06
C THR A 69 49.98 29.94 8.20
N SER A 70 50.88 29.34 8.96
CA SER A 70 50.52 28.51 10.12
C SER A 70 49.73 29.32 11.17
N GLU A 71 50.06 30.60 11.35
CA GLU A 71 49.35 31.51 12.26
C GLU A 71 47.90 31.74 11.81
N ASN A 72 47.68 32.00 10.51
CA ASN A 72 46.34 32.22 9.95
C ASN A 72 45.49 30.94 9.98
N ILE A 73 46.10 29.77 9.74
CA ILE A 73 45.42 28.48 9.87
C ILE A 73 44.96 28.26 11.32
N GLU A 74 45.84 28.51 12.29
CA GLU A 74 45.51 28.32 13.70
C GLU A 74 44.50 29.35 14.20
N GLN A 75 44.56 30.59 13.69
CA GLN A 75 43.56 31.62 13.99
C GLN A 75 42.17 31.21 13.50
N VAL A 76 42.04 30.76 12.25
CA VAL A 76 40.76 30.26 11.70
C VAL A 76 40.29 29.04 12.49
N ARG A 77 41.19 28.12 12.85
CA ARG A 77 40.87 26.94 13.66
C ARG A 77 40.30 27.31 15.02
N SER A 78 40.96 28.22 15.73
CA SER A 78 40.53 28.68 17.05
C SER A 78 39.12 29.29 17.03
N ILE A 79 38.82 30.10 16.01
CA ILE A 79 37.48 30.70 15.87
C ILE A 79 36.42 29.61 15.64
N ILE A 80 36.69 28.63 14.78
CA ILE A 80 35.77 27.52 14.49
C ILE A 80 35.59 26.58 15.70
N ASP A 81 36.65 26.32 16.47
CA ASP A 81 36.58 25.47 17.66
C ASP A 81 35.77 26.15 18.78
N ASN A 82 35.79 27.48 18.85
CA ASN A 82 34.97 28.28 19.77
C ASN A 82 33.49 28.34 19.33
N ASP A 83 33.23 28.60 18.05
CA ASP A 83 31.88 28.56 17.46
C ASP A 83 31.86 27.82 16.11
N PRO A 84 31.44 26.55 16.10
CA PRO A 84 31.32 25.77 14.87
C PRO A 84 30.29 26.30 13.86
N HIS A 85 29.45 27.28 14.22
CA HIS A 85 28.43 27.85 13.35
C HIS A 85 28.87 29.09 12.57
N VAL A 86 30.05 29.63 12.88
CA VAL A 86 30.61 30.84 12.28
C VAL A 86 30.51 30.86 10.74
N THR A 87 30.13 32.01 10.20
CA THR A 87 30.02 32.26 8.76
C THR A 87 31.37 32.60 8.15
N VAL A 88 31.49 32.49 6.82
CA VAL A 88 32.74 32.85 6.15
C VAL A 88 32.96 34.36 6.27
N GLU A 89 31.88 35.15 6.23
CA GLU A 89 31.90 36.60 6.39
C GLU A 89 32.39 37.03 7.77
N GLU A 90 31.96 36.34 8.84
CA GLU A 90 32.47 36.58 10.21
C GLU A 90 33.95 36.19 10.33
N LEU A 91 34.36 35.06 9.75
CA LEU A 91 35.77 34.68 9.69
C LEU A 91 36.60 35.71 8.92
N GLN A 92 36.08 36.29 7.85
CA GLN A 92 36.74 37.38 7.12
C GLN A 92 36.91 38.63 7.98
N ALA A 93 35.88 39.00 8.74
CA ALA A 93 35.91 40.16 9.62
C ALA A 93 36.92 39.97 10.78
N GLU A 94 37.03 38.77 11.33
CA GLU A 94 37.93 38.49 12.46
C GLU A 94 39.39 38.24 12.04
N THR A 95 39.61 37.63 10.88
CA THR A 95 40.96 37.24 10.41
C THR A 95 41.55 38.19 9.38
N ASN A 96 40.74 39.12 8.83
CA ASN A 96 41.09 39.98 7.68
C ASN A 96 41.58 39.20 6.45
N LEU A 97 41.25 37.92 6.34
CA LEU A 97 41.58 37.08 5.19
C LEU A 97 40.54 37.21 4.08
N SER A 98 40.97 36.91 2.85
CA SER A 98 40.03 36.83 1.73
C SER A 98 39.13 35.58 1.84
N HIS A 99 37.89 35.67 1.35
CA HIS A 99 36.93 34.57 1.33
C HIS A 99 37.52 33.28 0.72
N GLY A 100 38.26 33.40 -0.39
CA GLY A 100 38.89 32.27 -1.06
C GLY A 100 40.02 31.63 -0.26
N THR A 101 40.76 32.41 0.53
CA THR A 101 41.78 31.89 1.44
C THR A 101 41.15 31.13 2.59
N ILE A 102 40.10 31.67 3.21
CA ILE A 102 39.38 31.00 4.31
C ILE A 102 38.79 29.67 3.84
N GLN A 103 38.16 29.63 2.67
CA GLN A 103 37.66 28.38 2.11
C GLN A 103 38.75 27.33 1.94
N ARG A 104 39.92 27.73 1.42
CA ARG A 104 41.07 26.83 1.24
C ARG A 104 41.63 26.34 2.58
N ILE A 105 41.71 27.22 3.59
CA ILE A 105 42.14 26.84 4.94
C ILE A 105 41.17 25.79 5.50
N ILE A 106 39.86 26.03 5.42
CA ILE A 106 38.83 25.11 5.92
C ILE A 106 38.90 23.76 5.19
N SER A 107 38.96 23.75 3.86
CA SER A 107 38.89 22.51 3.06
C SER A 107 40.21 21.75 3.02
N ASP A 108 41.32 22.43 2.72
CA ASP A 108 42.57 21.76 2.32
C ASP A 108 43.53 21.59 3.51
N HIS A 109 43.46 22.49 4.49
CA HIS A 109 44.36 22.48 5.65
C HIS A 109 43.70 21.91 6.90
N LEU A 110 42.46 22.31 7.19
CA LEU A 110 41.70 21.81 8.35
C LEU A 110 40.89 20.55 8.02
N ASN A 111 40.70 20.22 6.74
CA ASN A 111 39.88 19.09 6.27
C ASN A 111 38.45 19.11 6.84
N LEU A 112 37.90 20.30 7.03
CA LEU A 112 36.56 20.51 7.54
C LEU A 112 35.57 20.70 6.39
N ARG A 113 34.33 20.28 6.64
CA ARG A 113 33.20 20.52 5.74
C ARG A 113 32.01 21.02 6.55
N LYS A 114 31.34 22.06 6.05
CA LYS A 114 30.13 22.57 6.70
C LYS A 114 28.96 21.62 6.40
N ILE A 115 28.45 20.96 7.43
CA ILE A 115 27.29 20.07 7.34
C ILE A 115 26.14 20.73 8.09
N THR A 116 24.95 20.71 7.51
CA THR A 116 23.74 21.19 8.19
C THR A 116 23.44 20.28 9.40
N ALA A 117 23.18 20.91 10.55
CA ALA A 117 22.80 20.19 11.76
C ALA A 117 21.53 19.34 11.54
N ARG A 118 21.45 18.21 12.23
CA ARG A 118 20.25 17.37 12.25
C ARG A 118 19.25 17.94 13.26
N TYR A 119 18.02 18.20 12.82
CA TYR A 119 16.93 18.54 13.74
C TYR A 119 16.59 17.33 14.63
N ILE A 120 16.54 17.55 15.94
CA ILE A 120 16.14 16.55 16.93
C ILE A 120 14.79 17.01 17.52
N PRO A 121 13.76 16.14 17.61
CA PRO A 121 12.43 16.55 18.08
C PRO A 121 12.41 17.13 19.51
N LYS A 122 13.28 16.64 20.41
CA LYS A 122 13.33 17.08 21.81
C LYS A 122 14.69 16.77 22.46
N HIS A 123 15.16 17.65 23.33
CA HIS A 123 16.29 17.38 24.20
C HIS A 123 15.86 16.51 25.40
N LEU A 124 16.27 15.23 25.40
CA LEU A 124 15.85 14.27 26.42
C LEU A 124 16.70 14.34 27.69
N THR A 125 16.04 14.25 28.86
CA THR A 125 16.73 14.10 30.16
C THR A 125 17.34 12.71 30.32
N ASN A 126 18.30 12.54 31.23
CA ASN A 126 18.96 11.24 31.46
C ASN A 126 17.95 10.15 31.87
N SER A 127 16.95 10.50 32.69
CA SER A 127 15.87 9.58 33.08
C SER A 127 15.02 9.15 31.87
N GLN A 128 14.62 10.08 30.99
CA GLN A 128 13.88 9.75 29.77
C GLN A 128 14.68 8.86 28.82
N ARG A 129 16.01 9.04 28.75
CA ARG A 129 16.89 8.18 27.95
C ARG A 129 16.93 6.76 28.52
N ALA A 130 17.13 6.63 29.84
CA ALA A 130 17.16 5.34 30.51
C ALA A 130 15.84 4.57 30.31
N GLU A 131 14.71 5.26 30.46
CA GLU A 131 13.38 4.65 30.29
C GLU A 131 13.13 4.18 28.85
N ARG A 132 13.51 5.00 27.85
CA ARG A 132 13.43 4.57 26.44
C ARG A 132 14.26 3.32 26.18
N VAL A 133 15.48 3.25 26.71
CA VAL A 133 16.35 2.07 26.55
C VAL A 133 15.74 0.84 27.21
N ARG A 134 15.16 1.00 28.41
CA ARG A 134 14.48 -0.10 29.13
C ARG A 134 13.33 -0.66 28.29
N ILE A 135 12.42 0.20 27.82
CA ILE A 135 11.26 -0.19 26.99
C ILE A 135 11.73 -0.85 25.68
N CYS A 136 12.76 -0.31 25.02
CA CYS A 136 13.30 -0.90 23.80
C CYS A 136 13.84 -2.32 24.03
N LYS A 137 14.55 -2.56 25.14
CA LYS A 137 15.07 -3.89 25.49
C LYS A 137 13.95 -4.89 25.78
N GLU A 138 12.90 -4.46 26.48
CA GLU A 138 11.73 -5.28 26.76
C GLU A 138 10.97 -5.65 25.49
N ASN A 139 10.78 -4.69 24.58
CA ASN A 139 10.17 -4.95 23.29
C ASN A 139 11.02 -5.89 22.43
N LEU A 140 12.35 -5.71 22.41
CA LEU A 140 13.26 -6.58 21.68
C LEU A 140 13.17 -8.04 22.17
N ALA A 141 13.18 -8.26 23.48
CA ALA A 141 13.05 -9.60 24.07
C ALA A 141 11.72 -10.28 23.67
N LYS A 142 10.63 -9.53 23.50
CA LYS A 142 9.33 -10.06 23.02
C LYS A 142 9.38 -10.50 21.55
N PHE A 143 10.16 -9.83 20.71
CA PHE A 143 10.38 -10.26 19.33
C PHE A 143 11.32 -11.46 19.25
N GLU A 144 12.41 -11.47 20.04
CA GLU A 144 13.38 -12.57 20.05
C GLU A 144 12.79 -13.87 20.60
N SER A 145 11.91 -13.78 21.59
CA SER A 145 11.16 -14.93 22.11
C SER A 145 10.06 -15.44 21.19
N GLY A 146 9.78 -14.74 20.07
CA GLY A 146 8.70 -15.05 19.15
C GLY A 146 7.29 -14.77 19.70
N ALA A 147 7.20 -14.15 20.89
CA ALA A 147 5.92 -13.76 21.48
C ALA A 147 5.20 -12.71 20.64
N TRP A 148 5.96 -11.80 20.00
CA TRP A 148 5.47 -10.80 19.05
C TRP A 148 6.10 -11.01 17.68
N ARG A 149 5.33 -10.80 16.62
CA ARG A 149 5.84 -10.64 15.25
C ARG A 149 5.52 -9.25 14.75
N LEU A 150 6.33 -8.73 13.84
CA LEU A 150 6.13 -7.39 13.27
C LEU A 150 4.79 -7.26 12.53
N CYS A 151 4.26 -8.36 11.99
CA CYS A 151 2.95 -8.41 11.36
C CYS A 151 1.77 -8.34 12.34
N ASP A 152 2.02 -8.45 13.65
CA ASP A 152 1.00 -8.42 14.71
C ASP A 152 0.87 -7.03 15.36
N VAL A 153 1.77 -6.09 15.07
CA VAL A 153 1.80 -4.75 15.69
C VAL A 153 0.98 -3.77 14.87
N VAL A 154 0.00 -3.07 15.44
CA VAL A 154 -0.68 -1.96 14.75
C VAL A 154 -0.20 -0.63 15.34
N THR A 155 0.34 0.26 14.51
CA THR A 155 0.73 1.63 14.90
C THR A 155 -0.13 2.70 14.20
N GLY A 156 -0.14 3.93 14.72
CA GLY A 156 -0.76 5.09 14.09
C GLY A 156 -0.22 6.38 14.68
N ASP A 157 -0.28 7.47 13.91
CA ASP A 157 0.16 8.81 14.35
C ASP A 157 -0.65 9.92 13.64
N GLU A 158 -0.67 11.10 14.22
CA GLU A 158 -1.30 12.29 13.62
C GLU A 158 -0.26 13.13 12.88
N SER A 159 -0.59 13.56 11.66
CA SER A 159 0.32 14.38 10.85
C SER A 159 -0.42 15.51 10.16
N TRP A 160 0.19 16.69 10.20
CA TRP A 160 -0.34 17.90 9.60
C TRP A 160 0.24 18.05 8.20
N PHE A 161 -0.62 18.23 7.19
CA PHE A 161 -0.20 18.40 5.80
C PHE A 161 -0.67 19.76 5.28
N ASP A 162 0.23 20.49 4.62
CA ASP A 162 -0.14 21.69 3.88
C ASP A 162 -0.81 21.27 2.57
N HIS A 163 -2.04 21.75 2.35
CA HIS A 163 -2.78 21.50 1.12
C HIS A 163 -2.25 22.34 -0.06
N THR A 164 -1.61 23.46 0.25
CA THR A 164 -0.94 24.30 -0.73
C THR A 164 0.50 23.84 -0.93
N ARG A 165 0.92 23.64 -2.18
CA ARG A 165 2.31 23.34 -2.51
C ARG A 165 3.14 24.62 -2.36
N ILE A 166 3.39 25.04 -1.12
CA ILE A 166 4.26 26.17 -0.81
C ILE A 166 5.69 25.72 -1.10
N GLY A 167 6.29 26.31 -2.15
CA GLY A 167 7.70 26.09 -2.44
C GLY A 167 8.60 26.60 -1.30
N ARG A 168 9.92 26.40 -1.41
CA ARG A 168 10.85 27.06 -0.50
C ARG A 168 10.62 28.57 -0.55
N LYS A 169 10.92 29.30 0.53
CA LYS A 169 10.76 30.77 0.59
C LYS A 169 11.33 31.49 -0.64
N SER A 170 12.46 31.01 -1.16
CA SER A 170 13.11 31.52 -2.38
C SER A 170 12.34 31.25 -3.67
N SER A 171 11.53 30.19 -3.74
CA SER A 171 10.70 29.84 -4.90
C SER A 171 9.43 30.70 -4.99
N ASN A 172 9.03 31.36 -3.91
CA ASN A 172 7.88 32.26 -3.88
C ASN A 172 8.28 33.73 -4.07
N SER A 173 9.51 34.00 -4.51
CA SER A 173 9.94 35.36 -4.83
C SER A 173 9.20 35.89 -6.05
N ALA A 174 8.62 37.08 -5.95
CA ALA A 174 8.01 37.77 -7.09
C ALA A 174 8.67 39.13 -7.30
N TRP A 175 8.70 39.58 -8.55
CA TRP A 175 9.09 40.94 -8.88
C TRP A 175 7.95 41.90 -8.50
N VAL A 176 8.23 42.85 -7.61
CA VAL A 176 7.27 43.88 -7.15
C VAL A 176 7.84 45.28 -7.42
N ALA A 177 6.97 46.27 -7.61
CA ALA A 177 7.41 47.64 -7.84
C ALA A 177 7.99 48.27 -6.56
N ARG A 178 8.81 49.31 -6.73
CA ARG A 178 9.53 49.94 -5.62
C ARG A 178 8.54 50.67 -4.70
N GLY A 179 8.38 50.19 -3.47
CA GLY A 179 7.46 50.74 -2.47
C GLY A 179 6.19 49.90 -2.25
N ASP A 180 5.94 48.91 -3.12
CA ASP A 180 4.83 47.98 -2.91
C ASP A 180 5.14 46.95 -1.82
N PRO A 181 4.11 46.47 -1.10
CA PRO A 181 4.29 45.45 -0.08
C PRO A 181 4.70 44.11 -0.71
N PRO A 182 5.43 43.25 0.04
CA PRO A 182 5.73 41.89 -0.40
C PRO A 182 4.44 41.09 -0.69
N PRO A 183 4.47 40.17 -1.67
CA PRO A 183 3.32 39.33 -1.97
C PRO A 183 2.99 38.39 -0.79
N THR A 184 1.71 38.32 -0.43
CA THR A 184 1.22 37.45 0.65
C THR A 184 0.84 36.07 0.09
N VAL A 185 1.38 35.01 0.68
CA VAL A 185 0.96 33.63 0.40
C VAL A 185 0.13 33.14 1.59
N LEU A 186 -1.13 32.75 1.33
CA LEU A 186 -2.01 32.15 2.33
C LEU A 186 -1.75 30.64 2.38
N SER A 187 -1.28 30.12 3.52
CA SER A 187 -1.21 28.67 3.77
C SER A 187 -2.58 28.16 4.21
N LYS A 188 -2.98 27.00 3.68
CA LYS A 188 -4.18 26.27 4.10
C LYS A 188 -3.77 24.87 4.57
N TYR A 189 -4.02 24.58 5.84
CA TYR A 189 -3.66 23.29 6.45
C TYR A 189 -4.81 22.30 6.34
N ILE A 190 -4.47 21.02 6.19
CA ILE A 190 -5.40 19.90 6.36
C ILE A 190 -4.79 18.95 7.39
N ASN A 191 -5.63 18.44 8.28
CA ASN A 191 -5.22 17.52 9.33
C ASN A 191 -5.45 16.11 8.83
N LEU A 192 -4.42 15.28 8.88
CA LEU A 192 -4.51 13.89 8.46
C LEU A 192 -4.10 13.01 9.65
N LEU A 193 -5.07 12.37 10.29
CA LEU A 193 -4.78 11.27 11.21
C LEU A 193 -4.48 10.03 10.36
N LEU A 194 -3.22 9.61 10.35
CA LEU A 194 -2.78 8.46 9.57
C LEU A 194 -2.65 7.25 10.51
N LEU A 195 -3.60 6.32 10.48
CA LEU A 195 -3.63 5.18 11.40
C LEU A 195 -3.18 3.90 10.69
N ILE A 196 -1.86 3.69 10.59
CA ILE A 196 -1.25 2.57 9.86
C ILE A 196 0.14 2.29 10.45
N VAL A 197 0.60 1.08 10.81
CA VAL A 197 0.72 -0.20 10.08
C VAL A 197 1.05 -1.35 11.08
N PRO A 198 0.87 -2.63 10.70
CA PRO A 198 1.84 -3.70 10.89
C PRO A 198 2.88 -3.66 9.79
N ALA A 199 4.16 -3.74 10.15
CA ALA A 199 5.32 -3.31 9.38
C ALA A 199 5.50 -3.95 7.96
N THR A 200 4.57 -4.78 7.51
CA THR A 200 4.60 -5.54 6.25
C THR A 200 3.31 -5.42 5.41
N SER A 201 2.38 -4.50 5.69
CA SER A 201 1.09 -4.39 4.97
C SER A 201 0.70 -2.94 4.61
N PRO A 202 -0.21 -2.71 3.64
CA PRO A 202 -0.63 -1.36 3.27
C PRO A 202 -1.51 -0.68 4.33
N ILE A 203 -1.80 0.60 4.07
CA ILE A 203 -2.70 1.50 4.82
C ILE A 203 -3.97 0.82 5.35
N ILE A 204 -4.08 0.63 6.68
CA ILE A 204 -5.26 0.05 7.36
C ILE A 204 -6.38 1.10 7.46
N ASN A 205 -6.06 2.32 7.92
CA ASN A 205 -7.04 3.40 8.05
C ASN A 205 -6.38 4.79 8.00
N TYR A 206 -7.09 5.81 7.54
CA TYR A 206 -6.68 7.21 7.70
C TYR A 206 -7.93 8.11 7.71
N GLU A 207 -7.85 9.20 8.45
CA GLU A 207 -8.89 10.20 8.57
C GLU A 207 -8.33 11.57 8.18
N ILE A 208 -9.09 12.32 7.38
CA ILE A 208 -8.71 13.67 6.94
C ILE A 208 -9.75 14.63 7.50
N SER A 209 -9.32 15.53 8.38
CA SER A 209 -10.14 16.63 8.89
C SER A 209 -9.68 17.95 8.25
N GLN A 210 -10.64 18.71 7.72
CA GLN A 210 -10.41 20.07 7.28
C GLN A 210 -10.81 21.00 8.44
N ASP A 211 -9.86 21.80 8.90
CA ASP A 211 -10.06 22.95 9.82
C ASP A 211 -10.35 22.67 11.31
N SER A 212 -10.15 21.46 11.85
CA SER A 212 -10.21 21.24 13.31
C SER A 212 -9.19 20.25 13.85
N ALA A 213 -8.59 20.56 15.02
CA ALA A 213 -7.84 19.59 15.80
C ALA A 213 -8.78 18.46 16.24
N ILE A 214 -8.35 17.21 16.14
CA ILE A 214 -9.13 16.07 16.61
C ILE A 214 -9.11 16.13 18.15
N THR A 215 -10.21 16.58 18.76
CA THR A 215 -10.26 16.86 20.21
C THR A 215 -10.67 15.67 21.07
N ASP A 216 -11.24 14.60 20.49
CA ASP A 216 -11.67 13.42 21.24
C ASP A 216 -11.24 12.12 20.55
N ILE A 217 -10.17 11.53 21.09
CA ILE A 217 -9.78 10.15 20.80
C ILE A 217 -10.19 9.31 22.01
N SER A 218 -11.36 8.67 21.95
CA SER A 218 -11.66 7.56 22.87
C SER A 218 -10.98 6.30 22.34
N ILE A 219 -9.70 6.11 22.72
CA ILE A 219 -9.04 4.80 22.58
C ILE A 219 -9.80 3.86 23.51
N PRO A 220 -10.40 2.76 23.00
CA PRO A 220 -11.09 1.83 23.87
C PRO A 220 -10.10 1.26 24.90
N THR A 221 -10.42 1.46 26.19
CA THR A 221 -9.61 1.07 27.35
C THR A 221 -9.34 -0.43 27.47
N HIS A 222 -9.97 -1.27 26.65
CA HIS A 222 -9.73 -2.72 26.62
C HIS A 222 -8.42 -3.13 25.92
N LEU A 223 -7.68 -2.21 25.29
CA LEU A 223 -6.34 -2.47 24.74
C LEU A 223 -5.21 -2.28 25.76
N ILE A 224 -5.53 -1.87 27.00
CA ILE A 224 -4.57 -1.68 28.09
C ILE A 224 -5.07 -2.46 29.32
N SER A 225 -4.89 -3.78 29.35
CA SER A 225 -4.70 -4.48 30.63
C SER A 225 -4.07 -5.85 30.44
N ASP A 226 -3.22 -6.14 31.40
CA ASP A 226 -2.27 -7.24 31.49
C ASP A 226 -2.89 -8.60 31.87
N HIS A 227 -2.14 -9.63 31.47
CA HIS A 227 -1.86 -10.90 32.14
C HIS A 227 -2.90 -12.05 32.26
N ASP A 228 -2.45 -13.16 31.66
CA ASP A 228 -2.46 -14.55 32.10
C ASP A 228 -3.61 -15.53 31.76
N ASN A 229 -3.15 -16.67 31.22
CA ASN A 229 -3.75 -17.99 31.08
C ASN A 229 -4.83 -18.24 30.02
N SER A 230 -4.37 -18.52 28.78
CA SER A 230 -4.66 -19.74 27.98
C SER A 230 -4.32 -19.51 26.49
N ARG A 231 -3.09 -19.87 26.09
CA ARG A 231 -2.35 -19.14 25.04
C ARG A 231 -2.40 -19.71 23.60
N ALA A 232 -3.27 -20.65 23.27
CA ALA A 232 -3.34 -21.22 21.91
C ALA A 232 -4.74 -21.17 21.26
N GLU A 233 -5.82 -21.35 22.02
CA GLU A 233 -7.20 -21.28 21.49
C GLU A 233 -7.76 -19.85 21.49
N TYR A 234 -7.33 -18.99 22.42
CA TYR A 234 -7.76 -17.59 22.49
C TYR A 234 -7.22 -16.72 21.34
N SER A 235 -6.04 -16.99 20.79
CA SER A 235 -5.46 -16.16 19.72
C SER A 235 -6.31 -16.15 18.45
N ASN A 236 -6.94 -17.28 18.11
CA ASN A 236 -7.80 -17.39 16.93
C ASN A 236 -9.20 -16.81 17.18
N GLN A 237 -9.69 -16.88 18.42
CA GLN A 237 -10.96 -16.31 18.85
C GLN A 237 -10.88 -14.78 19.02
N GLN A 238 -9.79 -14.28 19.59
CA GLN A 238 -9.54 -12.87 19.82
C GLN A 238 -9.22 -12.14 18.51
N ASN A 239 -8.56 -12.78 17.54
CA ASN A 239 -8.39 -12.22 16.19
C ASN A 239 -9.72 -12.15 15.41
N LYS A 240 -10.63 -13.11 15.60
CA LYS A 240 -12.02 -13.04 15.07
C LYS A 240 -12.84 -11.96 15.79
N GLN A 241 -12.66 -11.83 17.11
CA GLN A 241 -13.30 -10.79 17.92
C GLN A 241 -12.84 -9.39 17.51
N ILE A 242 -11.53 -9.18 17.31
CA ILE A 242 -10.93 -7.91 16.91
C ILE A 242 -11.38 -7.50 15.50
N LEU A 243 -11.47 -8.43 14.55
CA LEU A 243 -11.99 -8.14 13.21
C LEU A 243 -13.50 -7.85 13.24
N SER A 244 -14.25 -8.59 14.05
CA SER A 244 -15.66 -8.31 14.35
C SER A 244 -15.82 -6.94 15.01
N ASP A 245 -14.92 -6.53 15.90
CA ASP A 245 -14.94 -5.26 16.60
C ASP A 245 -14.50 -4.08 15.72
N VAL A 246 -13.60 -4.29 14.75
CA VAL A 246 -13.26 -3.29 13.72
C VAL A 246 -14.43 -3.05 12.77
N VAL A 247 -15.09 -4.12 12.31
CA VAL A 247 -16.32 -4.02 11.50
C VAL A 247 -17.47 -3.41 12.30
N ARG A 248 -17.64 -3.82 13.57
CA ARG A 248 -18.64 -3.26 14.51
C ARG A 248 -18.36 -1.79 14.82
N SER A 249 -17.09 -1.39 14.97
CA SER A 249 -16.70 0.02 15.17
C SER A 249 -16.92 0.86 13.90
N THR A 250 -16.76 0.26 12.71
CA THR A 250 -17.02 0.91 11.43
C THR A 250 -18.52 1.13 11.20
N ILE A 251 -19.36 0.18 11.61
CA ILE A 251 -20.82 0.32 11.66
C ILE A 251 -21.25 1.35 12.71
N GLN A 252 -20.58 1.41 13.87
CA GLN A 252 -20.84 2.38 14.96
C GLN A 252 -20.41 3.82 14.63
N ARG A 253 -19.62 4.04 13.57
CA ARG A 253 -19.19 5.37 13.07
C ARG A 253 -20.11 5.93 11.97
N ILE A 254 -21.12 5.17 11.55
CA ILE A 254 -22.29 5.71 10.82
C ILE A 254 -23.16 6.43 11.88
N PRO A 255 -23.73 7.61 11.61
CA PRO A 255 -24.37 8.45 12.63
C PRO A 255 -25.30 7.65 13.55
N ARG A 256 -25.04 7.73 14.86
CA ARG A 256 -25.62 6.85 15.89
C ARG A 256 -27.14 6.72 15.82
N GLY A 257 -27.88 7.74 15.37
CA GLY A 257 -29.35 7.72 15.30
C GLY A 257 -29.96 6.73 14.30
N ASP A 258 -29.42 6.61 13.09
CA ASP A 258 -30.10 5.87 12.00
C ASP A 258 -29.65 4.41 11.90
N VAL A 259 -28.37 4.12 12.16
CA VAL A 259 -27.86 2.74 12.17
C VAL A 259 -28.28 2.01 13.44
N GLN A 260 -28.36 2.65 14.61
CA GLN A 260 -28.92 2.00 15.80
C GLN A 260 -30.42 1.74 15.67
N LYS A 261 -31.16 2.62 14.99
CA LYS A 261 -32.59 2.43 14.67
C LYS A 261 -32.80 1.32 13.63
N TYR A 262 -31.93 1.23 12.62
CA TYR A 262 -31.93 0.13 11.65
C TYR A 262 -31.51 -1.19 12.28
N LEU A 263 -30.44 -1.20 13.08
CA LEU A 263 -30.01 -2.35 13.89
C LEU A 263 -31.17 -2.82 14.75
N HIS A 264 -31.75 -1.98 15.59
CA HIS A 264 -32.92 -2.32 16.40
C HIS A 264 -34.11 -2.88 15.59
N THR A 265 -34.27 -2.44 14.34
CA THR A 265 -35.31 -2.95 13.42
C THR A 265 -34.91 -4.27 12.73
N ALA A 266 -33.62 -4.56 12.61
CA ALA A 266 -33.04 -5.76 12.00
C ALA A 266 -32.74 -6.88 13.03
N LEU A 267 -32.60 -6.52 14.30
CA LEU A 267 -32.40 -7.44 15.42
C LEU A 267 -33.63 -8.36 15.58
N GLY A 268 -33.38 -9.67 15.68
CA GLY A 268 -34.43 -10.69 15.74
C GLY A 268 -35.05 -11.08 14.39
N LYS A 269 -34.59 -10.51 13.27
CA LYS A 269 -35.03 -10.91 11.93
C LYS A 269 -34.14 -12.01 11.35
N SER A 270 -34.75 -12.83 10.49
CA SER A 270 -34.06 -13.80 9.66
C SER A 270 -33.88 -13.25 8.25
N PHE A 271 -32.70 -13.39 7.66
CA PHE A 271 -32.43 -13.01 6.28
C PHE A 271 -32.28 -14.25 5.40
N ASP A 272 -32.84 -14.17 4.21
CA ASP A 272 -32.92 -15.31 3.30
C ASP A 272 -32.09 -15.05 2.04
N ILE A 273 -31.24 -16.01 1.67
CA ILE A 273 -30.54 -16.05 0.38
C ILE A 273 -31.06 -17.27 -0.36
N LEU A 274 -31.48 -17.10 -1.62
CA LEU A 274 -31.97 -18.20 -2.44
C LEU A 274 -30.88 -18.65 -3.40
N LEU A 275 -30.50 -19.92 -3.35
CA LEU A 275 -29.52 -20.55 -4.22
C LEU A 275 -30.22 -21.58 -5.11
N MET A 276 -30.02 -21.48 -6.42
CA MET A 276 -30.64 -22.34 -7.42
C MET A 276 -29.61 -22.83 -8.43
N GLY A 277 -29.86 -23.97 -9.06
CA GLY A 277 -29.00 -24.50 -10.12
C GLY A 277 -29.11 -26.02 -10.24
N SER A 278 -28.66 -26.56 -11.35
CA SER A 278 -28.63 -28.00 -11.62
C SER A 278 -27.94 -28.81 -10.53
N PRO A 279 -28.25 -30.10 -10.34
CA PRO A 279 -27.50 -30.96 -9.43
C PRO A 279 -26.00 -30.94 -9.79
N ARG A 280 -25.13 -30.96 -8.77
CA ARG A 280 -23.66 -31.05 -8.91
C ARG A 280 -22.93 -29.82 -9.46
N VAL A 281 -23.61 -28.69 -9.71
CA VAL A 281 -22.99 -27.40 -10.09
C VAL A 281 -22.27 -26.68 -8.93
N GLY A 282 -21.78 -27.39 -7.91
CA GLY A 282 -21.01 -26.76 -6.84
C GLY A 282 -21.78 -25.80 -5.90
N LYS A 283 -23.11 -25.89 -5.79
CA LYS A 283 -23.92 -25.06 -4.87
C LYS A 283 -23.45 -25.15 -3.41
N SER A 284 -23.34 -26.37 -2.87
CA SER A 284 -22.93 -26.60 -1.48
C SER A 284 -21.50 -26.14 -1.21
N THR A 285 -20.59 -26.33 -2.17
CA THR A 285 -19.21 -25.85 -2.07
C THR A 285 -19.14 -24.32 -2.11
N LEU A 286 -20.00 -23.67 -2.90
CA LEU A 286 -20.11 -22.22 -2.95
C LEU A 286 -20.65 -21.65 -1.63
N ILE A 287 -21.66 -22.29 -1.01
CA ILE A 287 -22.15 -21.92 0.33
C ILE A 287 -21.02 -21.92 1.35
N ASN A 288 -20.28 -23.03 1.42
CA ASN A 288 -19.18 -23.16 2.38
C ASN A 288 -18.05 -22.15 2.10
N ALA A 289 -17.82 -21.80 0.83
CA ALA A 289 -16.83 -20.80 0.45
C ALA A 289 -17.23 -19.36 0.81
N ILE A 290 -18.51 -18.99 0.61
CA ILE A 290 -19.07 -17.67 0.97
C ILE A 290 -19.06 -17.49 2.49
N LEU A 291 -19.44 -18.51 3.24
CA LEU A 291 -19.55 -18.43 4.69
C LEU A 291 -18.26 -18.76 5.43
N LYS A 292 -17.28 -19.37 4.76
CA LYS A 292 -16.07 -19.96 5.37
C LYS A 292 -16.39 -20.88 6.56
N LYS A 293 -17.49 -21.63 6.44
CA LYS A 293 -17.97 -22.63 7.41
C LYS A 293 -18.44 -23.86 6.65
N ASP A 294 -18.16 -25.06 7.16
CA ASP A 294 -18.64 -26.33 6.56
C ASP A 294 -20.08 -26.63 6.99
N ILE A 295 -21.03 -25.86 6.46
CA ILE A 295 -22.45 -25.94 6.84
C ILE A 295 -23.23 -26.81 5.86
N ALA A 296 -22.94 -26.71 4.56
CA ALA A 296 -23.57 -27.51 3.54
C ALA A 296 -22.82 -28.84 3.35
N LYS A 297 -23.55 -29.95 3.42
CA LYS A 297 -22.98 -31.29 3.22
C LYS A 297 -22.50 -31.45 1.78
N THR A 298 -21.22 -31.77 1.60
CA THR A 298 -20.62 -32.10 0.30
C THR A 298 -20.48 -33.62 0.18
N SER A 299 -20.88 -34.21 -0.95
CA SER A 299 -20.65 -35.63 -1.23
C SER A 299 -19.54 -35.80 -2.25
N ALA A 300 -18.57 -36.69 -1.97
CA ALA A 300 -17.52 -37.08 -2.92
C ALA A 300 -18.01 -38.02 -4.05
N GLY A 301 -19.27 -38.45 -4.03
CA GLY A 301 -19.84 -39.43 -4.96
C GLY A 301 -20.92 -38.89 -5.91
N ARG A 302 -21.23 -39.64 -6.97
CA ARG A 302 -22.21 -39.33 -8.04
C ARG A 302 -23.69 -39.23 -7.59
N ASN A 303 -24.02 -39.23 -6.30
CA ASN A 303 -25.41 -39.11 -5.86
C ASN A 303 -25.79 -37.63 -5.69
N ALA A 304 -26.88 -37.18 -6.32
CA ALA A 304 -27.37 -35.81 -6.15
C ALA A 304 -27.76 -35.59 -4.68
N CYS A 305 -27.14 -34.61 -4.00
CA CYS A 305 -27.39 -34.35 -2.58
C CYS A 305 -28.75 -33.69 -2.29
N THR A 306 -29.39 -33.05 -3.28
CA THR A 306 -30.56 -32.19 -3.05
C THR A 306 -31.72 -32.58 -3.96
N SER A 307 -32.64 -33.41 -3.46
CA SER A 307 -33.92 -33.75 -4.12
C SER A 307 -35.12 -32.98 -3.54
N LYS A 308 -34.91 -32.24 -2.44
CA LYS A 308 -35.87 -31.36 -1.76
C LYS A 308 -35.16 -30.05 -1.38
N ILE A 309 -35.89 -28.95 -1.32
CA ILE A 309 -35.35 -27.65 -0.87
C ILE A 309 -34.71 -27.83 0.52
N ALA A 310 -33.41 -27.54 0.63
CA ALA A 310 -32.67 -27.59 1.87
C ALA A 310 -32.50 -26.16 2.44
N CYS A 311 -32.66 -26.00 3.74
CA CYS A 311 -32.42 -24.74 4.44
C CYS A 311 -31.17 -24.89 5.33
N TYR A 312 -30.18 -24.05 5.08
CA TYR A 312 -29.00 -23.93 5.92
C TYR A 312 -29.13 -22.67 6.76
N GLU A 313 -29.47 -22.83 8.03
CA GLU A 313 -29.60 -21.73 8.99
C GLU A 313 -28.35 -21.65 9.86
N TYR A 314 -27.77 -20.47 10.00
CA TYR A 314 -26.82 -20.17 11.06
C TYR A 314 -27.18 -18.87 11.76
N LYS A 315 -26.87 -18.79 13.04
CA LYS A 315 -27.23 -17.69 13.92
C LYS A 315 -25.99 -16.90 14.30
N GLU A 316 -26.05 -15.59 14.13
CA GLU A 316 -25.03 -14.67 14.60
C GLU A 316 -25.54 -13.83 15.76
N ILE A 317 -24.69 -13.67 16.78
CA ILE A 317 -24.99 -12.91 17.98
C ILE A 317 -24.38 -11.52 17.86
N TYR A 318 -25.22 -10.50 17.89
CA TYR A 318 -24.85 -9.10 17.87
C TYR A 318 -25.17 -8.45 19.21
N THR A 319 -24.22 -7.74 19.79
CA THR A 319 -24.44 -6.96 21.03
C THR A 319 -24.41 -5.48 20.70
N SER A 320 -25.53 -4.79 20.89
CA SER A 320 -25.63 -3.33 20.80
C SER A 320 -25.65 -2.70 22.19
N SER A 321 -24.79 -1.72 22.44
CA SER A 321 -24.88 -0.81 23.59
C SER A 321 -25.39 0.54 23.08
N ILE A 322 -26.71 0.73 23.06
CA ILE A 322 -27.34 2.01 22.70
C ILE A 322 -27.50 2.88 23.96
N ASP A 323 -27.87 2.26 25.09
CA ASP A 323 -28.01 2.93 26.37
C ASP A 323 -26.92 2.42 27.34
N ASP A 324 -26.20 3.35 27.98
CA ASP A 324 -25.12 3.09 28.95
C ASP A 324 -25.55 2.28 30.18
N THR A 325 -26.82 1.86 30.27
CA THR A 325 -27.41 1.17 31.41
C THR A 325 -27.69 -0.32 31.19
N SER A 326 -27.68 -0.85 29.95
CA SER A 326 -27.67 -2.31 29.72
C SER A 326 -27.33 -2.72 28.27
N PRO A 327 -26.32 -3.57 28.03
CA PRO A 327 -26.03 -4.11 26.70
C PRO A 327 -27.16 -5.05 26.23
N THR A 328 -27.77 -4.75 25.09
CA THR A 328 -28.77 -5.62 24.46
C THR A 328 -28.08 -6.59 23.51
N THR A 329 -28.06 -7.87 23.90
CA THR A 329 -27.58 -8.97 23.05
C THR A 329 -28.74 -9.48 22.21
N SER A 330 -28.60 -9.47 20.90
CA SER A 330 -29.63 -9.88 19.94
C SER A 330 -29.06 -10.84 18.92
N THR A 331 -29.90 -11.74 18.40
CA THR A 331 -29.48 -12.77 17.43
C THR A 331 -30.09 -12.48 16.06
N CYS A 332 -29.25 -12.52 15.03
CA CYS A 332 -29.66 -12.51 13.63
C CYS A 332 -29.54 -13.93 13.07
N SER A 333 -30.52 -14.38 12.29
CA SER A 333 -30.49 -15.68 11.63
C SER A 333 -30.30 -15.48 10.13
N ILE A 334 -29.29 -16.13 9.54
CA ILE A 334 -29.09 -16.14 8.09
C ILE A 334 -29.45 -17.53 7.57
N ARG A 335 -30.37 -17.58 6.61
CA ARG A 335 -30.90 -18.80 6.01
C ARG A 335 -30.55 -18.83 4.53
N ILE A 336 -29.84 -19.86 4.12
CA ILE A 336 -29.57 -20.13 2.70
C ILE A 336 -30.47 -21.28 2.25
N TRP A 337 -31.34 -20.99 1.29
CA TRP A 337 -32.25 -21.96 0.70
C TRP A 337 -31.62 -22.53 -0.56
N ASP A 338 -31.19 -23.79 -0.52
CA ASP A 338 -30.70 -24.55 -1.66
C ASP A 338 -31.86 -25.27 -2.33
N ALA A 339 -32.32 -24.74 -3.46
CA ALA A 339 -33.39 -25.33 -4.26
C ALA A 339 -32.82 -26.30 -5.31
N PRO A 340 -33.51 -27.42 -5.58
CA PRO A 340 -33.12 -28.33 -6.65
C PRO A 340 -33.17 -27.65 -8.03
N GLY A 341 -32.48 -28.24 -9.00
CA GLY A 341 -32.42 -27.74 -10.37
C GLY A 341 -33.79 -27.68 -11.05
N ILE A 342 -33.90 -26.82 -12.06
CA ILE A 342 -35.12 -26.51 -12.82
C ILE A 342 -35.32 -27.41 -14.05
N GLU A 343 -34.58 -28.52 -14.12
CA GLU A 343 -34.47 -29.39 -15.31
C GLU A 343 -35.80 -30.07 -15.66
N ASP A 344 -36.64 -30.36 -14.65
CA ASP A 344 -37.94 -31.01 -14.82
C ASP A 344 -39.14 -30.04 -14.80
N TRP A 345 -38.91 -28.71 -14.74
CA TRP A 345 -39.99 -27.73 -14.54
C TRP A 345 -40.54 -27.22 -15.88
N THR A 346 -41.86 -27.25 -16.09
CA THR A 346 -42.44 -26.65 -17.30
C THR A 346 -42.44 -25.11 -17.21
N LYS A 347 -42.42 -24.39 -18.34
CA LYS A 347 -42.33 -22.89 -18.36
C LYS A 347 -43.37 -22.18 -17.49
N LEU A 348 -44.58 -22.75 -17.31
CA LEU A 348 -45.63 -22.18 -16.47
C LEU A 348 -45.40 -22.42 -14.96
N ASP A 349 -44.65 -23.47 -14.61
CA ASP A 349 -44.34 -23.84 -13.24
C ASP A 349 -43.16 -23.02 -12.70
N VAL A 350 -42.14 -22.74 -13.53
CA VAL A 350 -40.96 -21.96 -13.10
C VAL A 350 -41.36 -20.58 -12.60
N ALA A 351 -42.15 -19.83 -13.36
CA ALA A 351 -42.55 -18.47 -12.98
C ALA A 351 -43.35 -18.43 -11.68
N LYS A 352 -44.36 -19.31 -11.54
CA LYS A 352 -45.18 -19.42 -10.33
C LYS A 352 -44.36 -19.86 -9.12
N HIS A 353 -43.41 -20.77 -9.32
CA HIS A 353 -42.56 -21.27 -8.26
C HIS A 353 -41.62 -20.19 -7.74
N ILE A 354 -40.95 -19.44 -8.64
CA ILE A 354 -40.12 -18.28 -8.27
C ILE A 354 -40.96 -17.23 -7.57
N GLU A 355 -42.14 -16.90 -8.09
CA GLU A 355 -43.04 -15.93 -7.46
C GLU A 355 -43.44 -16.37 -6.05
N THR A 356 -43.76 -17.65 -5.86
CA THR A 356 -44.10 -18.23 -4.55
C THR A 356 -42.91 -18.20 -3.60
N LEU A 357 -41.72 -18.62 -4.05
CA LEU A 357 -40.52 -18.63 -3.23
C LEU A 357 -40.10 -17.22 -2.82
N VAL A 358 -40.05 -16.28 -3.76
CA VAL A 358 -39.66 -14.89 -3.52
C VAL A 358 -40.66 -14.20 -2.59
N LYS A 359 -41.96 -14.37 -2.80
CA LYS A 359 -42.98 -13.78 -1.90
C LYS A 359 -42.95 -14.39 -0.50
N ASN A 360 -42.74 -15.69 -0.39
CA ASN A 360 -42.73 -16.38 0.91
C ASN A 360 -41.45 -16.14 1.71
N LYS A 361 -40.31 -15.95 1.04
CA LYS A 361 -38.99 -15.87 1.69
C LYS A 361 -38.38 -14.47 1.67
N ASN A 362 -38.84 -13.58 0.80
CA ASN A 362 -38.32 -12.22 0.62
C ASN A 362 -36.77 -12.16 0.61
N PRO A 363 -36.10 -12.85 -0.33
CA PRO A 363 -34.65 -13.00 -0.27
C PRO A 363 -33.91 -11.69 -0.54
N ILE A 364 -32.72 -11.56 0.05
CA ILE A 364 -31.75 -10.50 -0.24
C ILE A 364 -31.45 -10.53 -1.75
N CYS A 365 -31.00 -11.69 -2.23
CA CYS A 365 -30.70 -11.96 -3.63
C CYS A 365 -31.00 -13.42 -3.99
N LEU A 366 -31.13 -13.66 -5.29
CA LEU A 366 -31.19 -14.99 -5.89
C LEU A 366 -29.84 -15.25 -6.58
N ILE A 367 -29.19 -16.35 -6.23
CA ILE A 367 -27.95 -16.80 -6.87
C ILE A 367 -28.29 -18.04 -7.72
N TYR A 368 -28.09 -17.94 -9.03
CA TYR A 368 -28.25 -19.07 -9.94
C TYR A 368 -26.87 -19.60 -10.34
N CYS A 369 -26.62 -20.87 -10.10
CA CYS A 369 -25.35 -21.53 -10.38
C CYS A 369 -25.47 -22.49 -11.57
N GLU A 370 -24.49 -22.41 -12.45
CA GLU A 370 -24.29 -23.33 -13.57
C GLU A 370 -22.83 -23.77 -13.60
N SER A 371 -22.52 -24.95 -14.14
CA SER A 371 -21.15 -25.41 -14.31
C SER A 371 -20.96 -26.01 -15.70
N PRO A 372 -19.72 -26.07 -16.21
CA PRO A 372 -19.43 -26.85 -17.41
C PRO A 372 -19.95 -28.29 -17.32
N GLY A 373 -20.48 -28.81 -18.44
CA GLY A 373 -21.14 -30.12 -18.48
C GLY A 373 -22.51 -30.24 -17.79
N SER A 374 -23.09 -29.15 -17.26
CA SER A 374 -24.48 -29.12 -16.82
C SER A 374 -25.39 -28.57 -17.93
N TYR A 375 -26.60 -29.12 -18.09
CA TYR A 375 -27.54 -28.66 -19.11
C TYR A 375 -28.58 -27.75 -18.47
N ALA A 376 -28.40 -26.43 -18.60
CA ALA A 376 -29.43 -25.47 -18.23
C ALA A 376 -30.24 -25.01 -19.44
N ASN A 377 -31.56 -24.96 -19.29
CA ASN A 377 -32.44 -24.41 -20.33
C ASN A 377 -32.40 -22.88 -20.27
N GLY A 378 -31.82 -22.23 -21.28
CA GLY A 378 -31.75 -20.77 -21.38
C GLY A 378 -33.12 -20.06 -21.30
N GLU A 379 -34.19 -20.71 -21.75
CA GLU A 379 -35.56 -20.19 -21.61
C GLU A 379 -36.01 -20.16 -20.15
N HIS A 380 -35.61 -21.14 -19.34
CA HIS A 380 -35.96 -21.15 -17.91
C HIS A 380 -35.19 -20.06 -17.17
N ILE A 381 -33.90 -19.86 -17.48
CA ILE A 381 -33.08 -18.80 -16.88
C ILE A 381 -33.67 -17.43 -17.23
N LYS A 382 -34.08 -17.23 -18.49
CA LYS A 382 -34.77 -16.01 -18.92
C LYS A 382 -36.03 -15.73 -18.10
N VAL A 383 -36.88 -16.75 -17.91
CA VAL A 383 -38.09 -16.64 -17.06
C VAL A 383 -37.74 -16.29 -15.61
N ILE A 384 -36.65 -16.84 -15.06
CA ILE A 384 -36.20 -16.51 -13.70
C ILE A 384 -35.77 -15.04 -13.62
N ILE A 385 -34.98 -14.56 -14.58
CA ILE A 385 -34.55 -13.15 -14.64
C ILE A 385 -35.77 -12.23 -14.76
N ASP A 386 -36.72 -12.55 -15.64
CA ASP A 386 -37.99 -11.82 -15.82
C ASP A 386 -38.77 -11.70 -14.51
N GLN A 387 -38.93 -12.82 -13.79
CA GLN A 387 -39.64 -12.81 -12.51
C GLN A 387 -38.86 -12.06 -11.43
N CYS A 388 -37.54 -12.21 -11.36
CA CYS A 388 -36.71 -11.48 -10.39
C CYS A 388 -36.78 -9.98 -10.62
N ASN A 389 -36.71 -9.53 -11.88
CA ASN A 389 -36.84 -8.12 -12.25
C ASN A 389 -38.24 -7.58 -11.88
N LYS A 390 -39.30 -8.34 -12.19
CA LYS A 390 -40.69 -7.98 -11.81
C LYS A 390 -40.87 -7.85 -10.30
N LEU A 391 -40.26 -8.76 -9.53
CA LEU A 391 -40.35 -8.81 -8.07
C LEU A 391 -39.30 -7.95 -7.36
N LYS A 392 -38.45 -7.24 -8.11
CA LYS A 392 -37.35 -6.41 -7.60
C LYS A 392 -36.38 -7.16 -6.68
N VAL A 393 -36.04 -8.40 -7.07
CA VAL A 393 -35.00 -9.21 -6.43
C VAL A 393 -33.76 -9.20 -7.31
N PHE A 394 -32.62 -8.87 -6.72
CA PHE A 394 -31.33 -8.90 -7.40
C PHE A 394 -30.93 -10.34 -7.73
N ILE A 395 -30.53 -10.59 -8.98
CA ILE A 395 -30.09 -11.92 -9.43
C ILE A 395 -28.58 -11.95 -9.73
N ALA A 396 -27.88 -12.95 -9.21
CA ALA A 396 -26.48 -13.20 -9.53
C ALA A 396 -26.34 -14.53 -10.28
N LEU A 397 -25.91 -14.48 -11.52
CA LEU A 397 -25.66 -15.65 -12.36
C LEU A 397 -24.19 -16.07 -12.23
N VAL A 398 -23.92 -17.23 -11.66
CA VAL A 398 -22.57 -17.67 -11.30
C VAL A 398 -22.20 -18.92 -12.06
N VAL A 399 -21.16 -18.83 -12.88
CA VAL A 399 -20.53 -20.01 -13.46
C VAL A 399 -19.53 -20.56 -12.46
N THR A 400 -19.82 -21.74 -11.95
CA THR A 400 -19.02 -22.47 -10.98
C THR A 400 -18.06 -23.43 -11.67
N ASN A 401 -17.02 -23.86 -10.96
CA ASN A 401 -16.00 -24.78 -11.48
C ASN A 401 -15.38 -24.25 -12.79
N MET A 402 -15.04 -22.95 -12.83
CA MET A 402 -14.62 -22.26 -14.05
C MET A 402 -13.39 -22.86 -14.75
N TYR A 403 -12.60 -23.69 -14.07
CA TYR A 403 -11.44 -24.38 -14.65
C TYR A 403 -11.76 -25.76 -15.26
N ALA A 404 -13.01 -26.22 -15.15
CA ALA A 404 -13.39 -27.59 -15.54
C ALA A 404 -13.38 -27.81 -17.07
N SER A 405 -13.67 -26.78 -17.86
CA SER A 405 -13.71 -26.82 -19.32
C SER A 405 -13.77 -25.39 -19.89
N ASP A 406 -13.37 -25.24 -21.15
CA ASP A 406 -13.50 -23.99 -21.91
C ASP A 406 -14.98 -23.58 -22.11
N GLU A 407 -15.92 -24.52 -21.91
CA GLU A 407 -17.38 -24.25 -21.88
C GLU A 407 -17.80 -23.20 -20.83
N ALA A 408 -16.97 -22.94 -19.81
CA ALA A 408 -17.29 -21.95 -18.78
C ALA A 408 -17.47 -20.54 -19.36
N ASP A 409 -16.66 -20.18 -20.36
CA ASP A 409 -16.74 -18.88 -21.03
C ASP A 409 -17.99 -18.80 -21.92
N ASP A 410 -18.35 -19.89 -22.59
CA ASP A 410 -19.58 -19.96 -23.39
C ASP A 410 -20.84 -19.78 -22.53
N ILE A 411 -20.88 -20.41 -21.35
CA ILE A 411 -21.97 -20.24 -20.38
C ILE A 411 -22.03 -18.78 -19.88
N LEU A 412 -20.87 -18.18 -19.60
CA LEU A 412 -20.80 -16.79 -19.18
C LEU A 412 -21.31 -15.83 -20.26
N GLU A 413 -20.94 -16.02 -21.52
CA GLU A 413 -21.42 -15.22 -22.65
C GLU A 413 -22.94 -15.37 -22.86
N ASN A 414 -23.49 -16.57 -22.63
CA ASN A 414 -24.93 -16.78 -22.61
C ASN A 414 -25.60 -15.97 -21.47
N PHE A 415 -25.05 -16.00 -20.25
CA PHE A 415 -25.56 -15.18 -19.14
C PHE A 415 -25.50 -13.68 -19.42
N LYS A 416 -24.40 -13.20 -20.02
CA LYS A 416 -24.27 -11.81 -20.45
C LYS A 416 -25.36 -11.44 -21.44
N SER A 417 -25.61 -12.30 -22.42
CA SER A 417 -26.65 -12.09 -23.45
C SER A 417 -28.05 -12.04 -22.85
N LEU A 418 -28.36 -12.93 -21.90
CA LEU A 418 -29.65 -12.98 -21.21
C LEU A 418 -29.89 -11.73 -20.35
N LEU A 419 -28.89 -11.28 -19.58
CA LEU A 419 -29.01 -10.05 -18.78
C LEU A 419 -29.04 -8.78 -19.65
N ALA A 420 -28.30 -8.77 -20.77
CA ALA A 420 -28.27 -7.66 -21.72
C ALA A 420 -29.63 -7.34 -22.33
N TYR A 421 -30.52 -8.33 -22.42
CA TYR A 421 -31.90 -8.14 -22.87
C TYR A 421 -32.71 -7.23 -21.93
N HIS A 422 -32.37 -7.21 -20.64
CA HIS A 422 -33.11 -6.46 -19.62
C HIS A 422 -32.42 -5.14 -19.23
N SER A 423 -31.09 -5.08 -19.27
CA SER A 423 -30.34 -3.86 -19.00
C SER A 423 -29.05 -3.86 -19.79
N ILE A 424 -28.57 -2.69 -20.18
CA ILE A 424 -27.25 -2.57 -20.80
C ILE A 424 -26.20 -2.85 -19.72
N GLN A 425 -25.12 -3.55 -20.09
CA GLN A 425 -24.01 -3.76 -19.18
C GLN A 425 -23.49 -2.41 -18.68
N THR A 426 -23.55 -2.18 -17.37
CA THR A 426 -23.24 -0.89 -16.76
C THR A 426 -21.76 -0.76 -16.41
N LYS A 427 -21.11 -1.86 -16.03
CA LYS A 427 -19.72 -1.89 -15.59
C LYS A 427 -19.15 -3.30 -15.69
N ALA A 428 -17.84 -3.40 -15.90
CA ALA A 428 -17.07 -4.62 -15.61
C ALA A 428 -16.00 -4.28 -14.57
N SER A 429 -15.80 -5.16 -13.59
CA SER A 429 -14.77 -5.00 -12.57
C SER A 429 -14.14 -6.36 -12.25
N GLY A 430 -12.95 -6.61 -12.78
CA GLY A 430 -12.39 -7.97 -12.79
C GLY A 430 -13.29 -8.89 -13.59
N ASP A 431 -13.54 -10.09 -13.07
CA ASP A 431 -14.36 -11.13 -13.71
C ASP A 431 -15.86 -11.01 -13.37
N VAL A 432 -16.31 -9.84 -12.93
CA VAL A 432 -17.71 -9.54 -12.60
C VAL A 432 -18.29 -8.51 -13.57
N PHE A 433 -19.40 -8.86 -14.20
CA PHE A 433 -20.12 -8.04 -15.17
C PHE A 433 -21.47 -7.62 -14.59
N TYR A 434 -21.77 -6.31 -14.63
CA TYR A 434 -22.93 -5.72 -13.97
C TYR A 434 -23.97 -5.23 -14.98
N TYR A 435 -25.25 -5.40 -14.65
CA TYR A 435 -26.39 -5.05 -15.49
C TYR A 435 -27.39 -4.20 -14.68
N GLY A 436 -26.91 -3.03 -14.26
CA GLY A 436 -27.67 -2.09 -13.43
C GLY A 436 -28.04 -2.68 -12.06
N THR A 437 -29.30 -2.51 -11.67
CA THR A 437 -29.87 -3.07 -10.42
C THR A 437 -30.52 -4.44 -10.63
N ILE A 438 -30.50 -4.98 -11.86
CA ILE A 438 -31.16 -6.24 -12.20
C ILE A 438 -30.31 -7.41 -11.71
N GLY A 439 -29.04 -7.42 -12.10
CA GLY A 439 -28.18 -8.55 -11.78
C GLY A 439 -26.71 -8.36 -12.15
N LEU A 440 -25.93 -9.39 -11.82
CA LEU A 440 -24.55 -9.56 -12.26
C LEU A 440 -24.32 -10.97 -12.79
N CYS A 441 -23.28 -11.15 -13.58
CA CYS A 441 -22.74 -12.48 -13.88
C CYS A 441 -21.23 -12.55 -13.66
N THR A 442 -20.73 -13.72 -13.25
CA THR A 442 -19.31 -13.91 -12.91
C THR A 442 -18.89 -15.38 -12.95
N LEU A 443 -17.58 -15.61 -12.98
CA LEU A 443 -16.92 -16.91 -12.87
C LEU A 443 -16.40 -17.11 -11.44
N VAL A 444 -16.64 -18.28 -10.87
CA VAL A 444 -16.16 -18.63 -9.54
C VAL A 444 -15.60 -20.06 -9.54
N ASN A 445 -14.49 -20.24 -8.84
CA ASN A 445 -14.00 -21.55 -8.45
C ASN A 445 -13.91 -21.65 -6.93
N SER A 446 -14.77 -22.48 -6.33
CA SER A 446 -14.91 -22.55 -4.87
C SER A 446 -13.94 -23.51 -4.19
N VAL A 447 -13.37 -24.45 -4.94
CA VAL A 447 -12.49 -25.53 -4.45
C VAL A 447 -11.22 -25.60 -5.29
N GLU A 448 -10.14 -26.16 -4.75
CA GLU A 448 -8.94 -26.41 -5.55
C GLU A 448 -9.25 -27.35 -6.71
N TYR A 449 -8.70 -27.05 -7.89
CA TYR A 449 -8.91 -27.82 -9.10
C TYR A 449 -7.57 -28.25 -9.67
N GLU A 450 -7.40 -29.55 -9.90
CA GLU A 450 -6.18 -30.10 -10.48
C GLU A 450 -6.41 -30.45 -11.95
N ALA A 451 -5.63 -29.85 -12.83
CA ALA A 451 -5.61 -30.18 -14.25
C ALA A 451 -4.18 -30.35 -14.74
N GLN A 452 -3.92 -31.47 -15.43
CA GLN A 452 -2.61 -31.74 -16.05
C GLN A 452 -1.42 -31.61 -15.08
N GLY A 453 -1.61 -31.93 -13.79
CA GLY A 453 -0.60 -31.84 -12.75
C GLY A 453 -0.38 -30.44 -12.16
N VAL A 454 -1.19 -29.45 -12.52
CA VAL A 454 -1.18 -28.10 -11.95
C VAL A 454 -2.39 -27.92 -11.02
N ILE A 455 -2.14 -27.49 -9.78
CA ILE A 455 -3.18 -27.20 -8.79
C ILE A 455 -3.56 -25.72 -8.87
N MET A 456 -4.78 -25.47 -9.32
CA MET A 456 -5.41 -24.15 -9.38
C MET A 456 -6.13 -23.86 -8.06
N LYS A 457 -5.86 -22.69 -7.47
CA LYS A 457 -6.47 -22.28 -6.20
C LYS A 457 -7.91 -21.77 -6.38
N PRO A 458 -8.73 -21.74 -5.32
CA PRO A 458 -10.04 -21.08 -5.36
C PRO A 458 -9.90 -19.60 -5.76
N ALA A 459 -10.80 -19.12 -6.60
CA ALA A 459 -10.74 -17.78 -7.19
C ALA A 459 -12.14 -17.23 -7.52
N GLY A 460 -12.27 -15.90 -7.62
CA GLY A 460 -13.52 -15.20 -7.98
C GLY A 460 -14.56 -15.05 -6.87
N ILE A 461 -14.40 -15.73 -5.72
CA ILE A 461 -15.39 -15.70 -4.62
C ILE A 461 -15.48 -14.30 -3.98
N ASP A 462 -14.34 -13.64 -3.74
CA ASP A 462 -14.29 -12.33 -3.10
C ASP A 462 -14.85 -11.24 -4.05
N GLU A 463 -14.49 -11.29 -5.32
CA GLU A 463 -15.04 -10.44 -6.39
C GLU A 463 -16.56 -10.61 -6.49
N PHE A 464 -17.05 -11.85 -6.45
CA PHE A 464 -18.47 -12.18 -6.46
C PHE A 464 -19.22 -11.57 -5.26
N MET A 465 -18.73 -11.78 -4.03
CA MET A 465 -19.36 -11.25 -2.81
C MET A 465 -19.36 -9.72 -2.79
N LEU A 466 -18.26 -9.10 -3.22
CA LEU A 466 -18.15 -7.66 -3.41
C LEU A 466 -19.09 -7.16 -4.52
N GLY A 467 -19.27 -7.94 -5.58
CA GLY A 467 -20.18 -7.62 -6.67
C GLY A 467 -21.64 -7.54 -6.22
N ILE A 468 -22.12 -8.53 -5.46
CA ILE A 468 -23.46 -8.47 -4.85
C ILE A 468 -23.57 -7.23 -3.96
N MET A 469 -22.57 -6.99 -3.11
CA MET A 469 -22.55 -5.84 -2.20
C MET A 469 -22.67 -4.50 -2.94
N ASN A 470 -22.05 -4.35 -4.11
CA ASN A 470 -22.12 -3.11 -4.91
C ASN A 470 -23.47 -2.90 -5.61
N SER A 471 -24.33 -3.91 -5.68
CA SER A 471 -25.55 -3.88 -6.47
C SER A 471 -26.84 -3.94 -5.65
N LEU A 472 -26.75 -4.22 -4.35
CA LEU A 472 -27.90 -4.24 -3.45
C LEU A 472 -28.28 -2.83 -2.99
N SER A 473 -29.58 -2.63 -2.77
CA SER A 473 -30.13 -1.43 -2.12
C SER A 473 -29.79 -1.41 -0.63
N GLU A 474 -29.86 -0.24 0.01
CA GLU A 474 -29.38 -0.01 1.39
C GLU A 474 -29.86 -1.05 2.41
N GLU A 475 -31.16 -1.37 2.43
CA GLU A 475 -31.70 -2.36 3.35
C GLU A 475 -31.13 -3.76 3.08
N LYS A 476 -31.09 -4.20 1.81
CA LYS A 476 -30.58 -5.53 1.44
C LYS A 476 -29.06 -5.62 1.56
N LEU A 477 -28.37 -4.51 1.34
CA LEU A 477 -26.93 -4.37 1.48
C LEU A 477 -26.51 -4.60 2.92
N LEU A 478 -27.19 -3.96 3.88
CA LEU A 478 -26.90 -4.18 5.30
C LEU A 478 -27.13 -5.65 5.68
N GLN A 479 -28.23 -6.26 5.23
CA GLN A 479 -28.51 -7.69 5.44
C GLN A 479 -27.41 -8.59 4.85
N TRP A 480 -26.90 -8.25 3.66
CA TRP A 480 -25.79 -8.96 3.02
C TRP A 480 -24.49 -8.81 3.80
N CYS A 481 -24.17 -7.61 4.29
CA CYS A 481 -23.00 -7.39 5.15
C CYS A 481 -23.09 -8.22 6.44
N PHE A 482 -24.27 -8.31 7.07
CA PHE A 482 -24.47 -9.20 8.22
C PHE A 482 -24.25 -10.66 7.86
N SER A 483 -24.70 -11.11 6.68
CA SER A 483 -24.48 -12.50 6.23
C SER A 483 -23.02 -12.85 5.91
N LEU A 484 -22.13 -11.87 5.86
CA LEU A 484 -20.70 -12.08 5.59
C LEU A 484 -19.81 -11.73 6.78
N MET A 485 -20.38 -11.31 7.92
CA MET A 485 -19.63 -10.75 9.05
C MET A 485 -18.51 -11.69 9.54
N ASP A 486 -18.78 -12.99 9.56
CA ASP A 486 -17.84 -14.02 10.00
C ASP A 486 -16.77 -14.40 8.97
N ASN A 487 -16.91 -13.94 7.72
CA ASN A 487 -15.91 -14.13 6.68
C ASN A 487 -14.79 -13.08 6.80
N GLY A 488 -14.06 -13.13 7.92
CA GLY A 488 -12.96 -12.20 8.21
C GLY A 488 -11.94 -12.02 7.07
N PRO A 489 -11.45 -13.11 6.42
CA PRO A 489 -10.52 -12.99 5.30
C PRO A 489 -11.06 -12.18 4.11
N PHE A 490 -12.36 -12.29 3.80
CA PHE A 490 -12.99 -11.48 2.75
C PHE A 490 -12.88 -10.00 3.09
N TRP A 491 -13.25 -9.60 4.31
CA TRP A 491 -13.18 -8.20 4.76
C TRP A 491 -11.76 -7.66 4.70
N VAL A 492 -10.75 -8.42 5.15
CA VAL A 492 -9.34 -8.01 5.07
C VAL A 492 -8.88 -7.82 3.62
N ARG A 493 -9.17 -8.79 2.74
CA ARG A 493 -8.69 -8.76 1.34
C ARG A 493 -9.39 -7.71 0.49
N THR A 494 -10.65 -7.39 0.80
CA THR A 494 -11.47 -6.46 0.00
C THR A 494 -11.67 -5.09 0.64
N GLN A 495 -11.09 -4.83 1.83
CA GLN A 495 -11.24 -3.60 2.61
C GLN A 495 -11.10 -2.32 1.75
N GLY A 496 -10.02 -2.19 0.97
CA GLY A 496 -9.78 -1.00 0.13
C GLY A 496 -10.80 -0.79 -1.00
N ARG A 497 -11.48 -1.86 -1.44
CA ARG A 497 -12.56 -1.78 -2.46
C ARG A 497 -13.91 -1.50 -1.81
N ILE A 498 -14.20 -2.13 -0.66
CA ILE A 498 -15.42 -1.93 0.14
C ILE A 498 -15.56 -0.46 0.55
N TRP A 499 -14.48 0.20 0.97
CA TRP A 499 -14.54 1.60 1.42
C TRP A 499 -15.01 2.58 0.32
N LYS A 500 -14.73 2.30 -0.96
CA LYS A 500 -15.27 3.09 -2.07
C LYS A 500 -16.79 2.92 -2.19
N THR A 501 -17.29 1.71 -1.97
CA THR A 501 -18.72 1.39 -1.96
C THR A 501 -19.44 1.98 -0.75
N LEU A 502 -18.84 1.92 0.44
CA LEU A 502 -19.42 2.50 1.66
C LEU A 502 -19.35 4.05 1.67
N HIS A 503 -18.39 4.67 0.98
CA HIS A 503 -18.36 6.13 0.81
C HIS A 503 -19.56 6.66 0.00
N TYR A 504 -20.13 5.86 -0.91
CA TYR A 504 -21.40 6.18 -1.56
C TYR A 504 -22.58 6.22 -0.57
N LEU A 505 -22.59 5.35 0.44
CA LEU A 505 -23.61 5.39 1.50
C LEU A 505 -23.44 6.64 2.39
N LYS A 506 -22.20 7.03 2.72
CA LYS A 506 -21.93 8.25 3.51
C LYS A 506 -22.48 9.53 2.86
N SER A 507 -22.36 9.65 1.54
CA SER A 507 -22.91 10.78 0.76
C SER A 507 -24.44 10.88 0.81
N TRP A 508 -25.15 9.78 1.13
CA TRP A 508 -26.61 9.72 1.09
C TRP A 508 -27.26 9.94 2.46
N PHE A 509 -26.56 9.61 3.55
CA PHE A 509 -26.93 10.05 4.91
C PHE A 509 -26.77 11.56 5.15
N GLY A 510 -26.49 12.34 4.10
CA GLY A 510 -26.47 13.80 4.15
C GLY A 510 -25.24 14.39 4.85
N TYR A 511 -24.06 13.80 4.66
CA TYR A 511 -22.77 14.35 5.10
C TYR A 511 -21.96 14.89 3.93
#